data_AF-A0A0S8H7T1-F1
#
_entry.id   AF-A0A0S8H7T1-F1
#
_cell.length_a   1.000
_cell.length_b   1.000
_cell.length_c   1.000
_cell.angle_alpha   90.00
_cell.angle_beta   90.00
_cell.angle_gamma   90.00
#
_symmetry.space_group_name_H-M   'P 1'
#
loop_
_entity.id
_entity.type
_entity.pdbx_description
1 polymer ?
#
loop_
_entity_poly.entity_id
_entity_poly.type
_entity_poly.pdbx_seq_one_letter_code
_entity_poly.pdbx_strand_id
1 'polypeptide(L)'
;MRTQELLSRRRVAWAYLGLALLAALAVACTDDSITGVDEVQVPDPAAEELRVWDGLGVTVMTWNVYVGADLESVLGAAPKDIPLAVAQAFQTVVANNFPERAEAIARQVARFRPHLIGLQEVSKIYIQSPGDAIGGGTIPAEAIFLDYLDTLQVKLEARGLDYRVAGQVRNFNVEMPMYTGNDPIPFDDVRLEDWEVVLARGDVEVSRVLEKNFMAQVPDPVPGIPFPCGYVALDARIGWKSYRFVSTHLQALWVPDLVLVQLGQAQELTALLEDEKLPVIVVGRVRASDVPVHARRWLRGHLDTEHQPLRGQRPDERRELL
;
A
#
# COMPACT_ATOMS: atom_id res chain seq x y z
N MET A 1 -52.47 42.22 55.35
CA MET A 1 -53.24 42.41 54.11
C MET A 1 -52.60 43.54 53.32
N ARG A 2 -52.27 43.29 52.04
CA ARG A 2 -52.05 44.33 51.02
C ARG A 2 -50.70 45.08 50.96
N THR A 3 -49.59 44.48 51.37
CA THR A 3 -48.23 44.99 51.01
C THR A 3 -47.17 43.90 50.84
N GLN A 4 -47.55 42.61 50.77
CA GLN A 4 -46.64 41.50 50.40
C GLN A 4 -46.91 40.90 49.01
N GLU A 5 -47.94 41.35 48.29
CA GLU A 5 -48.36 40.79 46.99
C GLU A 5 -47.89 41.58 45.75
N LEU A 6 -47.21 42.72 45.93
CA LEU A 6 -46.71 43.55 44.81
C LEU A 6 -45.18 43.51 44.63
N LEU A 7 -44.46 42.85 45.54
CA LEU A 7 -43.02 42.56 45.39
C LEU A 7 -42.75 41.17 44.82
N SER A 8 -43.76 40.30 44.74
CA SER A 8 -43.66 38.94 44.16
C SER A 8 -43.79 38.90 42.62
N ARG A 9 -44.20 40.00 41.96
CA ARG A 9 -44.35 40.06 40.49
C ARG A 9 -43.34 40.95 39.77
N ARG A 10 -42.45 41.66 40.49
CA ARG A 10 -41.35 42.44 39.90
C ARG A 10 -39.95 41.85 40.10
N ARG A 11 -39.82 40.77 40.88
CA ARG A 11 -38.64 39.88 40.86
C ARG A 11 -38.72 38.80 39.76
N VAL A 12 -39.80 38.74 38.99
CA VAL A 12 -40.07 37.68 38.01
C VAL A 12 -39.88 38.16 36.56
N ALA A 13 -39.44 39.40 36.30
CA ALA A 13 -39.15 39.86 34.92
C ALA A 13 -37.69 40.25 34.68
N TRP A 14 -36.87 40.35 35.73
CA TRP A 14 -35.41 40.51 35.61
C TRP A 14 -34.63 39.24 35.98
N ALA A 15 -35.32 38.19 36.43
CA ALA A 15 -34.76 36.84 36.56
C ALA A 15 -34.77 36.04 35.23
N TYR A 16 -35.36 36.58 34.14
CA TYR A 16 -35.41 35.89 32.84
C TYR A 16 -34.55 36.50 31.73
N LEU A 17 -33.84 37.62 31.98
CA LEU A 17 -32.82 38.14 31.03
C LEU A 17 -31.38 38.05 31.57
N GLY A 18 -31.19 37.76 32.86
CA GLY A 18 -29.90 37.30 33.40
C GLY A 18 -29.67 35.78 33.28
N LEU A 19 -30.73 34.98 33.13
CA LEU A 19 -30.63 33.52 32.96
C LEU A 19 -30.54 33.08 31.49
N ALA A 20 -30.74 33.99 30.52
CA ALA A 20 -30.59 33.68 29.10
C ALA A 20 -29.20 34.05 28.54
N LEU A 21 -28.37 34.81 29.28
CA LEU A 21 -26.98 35.11 28.89
C LEU A 21 -25.91 34.41 29.74
N LEU A 22 -26.29 33.73 30.83
CA LEU A 22 -25.42 32.80 31.58
C LEU A 22 -25.74 31.32 31.31
N ALA A 23 -26.83 31.02 30.60
CA ALA A 23 -27.09 29.68 30.03
C ALA A 23 -26.52 29.49 28.61
N ALA A 24 -25.85 30.51 28.05
CA ALA A 24 -25.11 30.42 26.78
C ALA A 24 -23.58 30.54 26.96
N LEU A 25 -23.08 30.61 28.20
CA LEU A 25 -21.64 30.69 28.52
C LEU A 25 -21.22 29.80 29.71
N ALA A 26 -22.07 28.85 30.11
CA ALA A 26 -21.74 27.77 31.04
C ALA A 26 -22.06 26.36 30.46
N VAL A 27 -22.01 26.25 29.12
CA VAL A 27 -21.73 24.98 28.39
C VAL A 27 -20.33 25.10 27.76
N ALA A 28 -19.43 25.71 28.51
CA ALA A 28 -18.01 25.78 28.23
C ALA A 28 -17.35 25.71 29.61
N CYS A 29 -16.62 24.61 29.84
CA CYS A 29 -15.85 24.32 31.04
C CYS A 29 -16.64 23.91 32.29
N THR A 30 -17.17 22.69 32.30
CA THR A 30 -17.06 21.81 33.48
C THR A 30 -16.79 20.38 33.00
N ASP A 31 -15.65 19.86 33.42
CA ASP A 31 -15.16 18.49 33.37
C ASP A 31 -16.19 17.40 33.03
N ASP A 32 -16.32 17.07 31.75
CA ASP A 32 -16.44 15.67 31.36
C ASP A 32 -15.05 15.25 30.91
N SER A 33 -14.34 14.59 31.83
CA SER A 33 -13.34 13.63 31.42
C SER A 33 -13.99 12.69 30.40
N ILE A 34 -13.66 12.85 29.12
CA ILE A 34 -13.95 11.88 28.04
C ILE A 34 -13.05 10.66 28.28
N THR A 35 -13.22 10.04 29.44
CA THR A 35 -12.69 8.72 29.82
C THR A 35 -13.87 7.79 30.13
N GLY A 36 -15.04 8.08 29.59
CA GLY A 36 -16.05 7.08 29.28
C GLY A 36 -15.56 6.27 28.08
N VAL A 37 -14.59 5.39 28.33
CA VAL A 37 -14.51 4.16 27.54
C VAL A 37 -15.84 3.46 27.77
N ASP A 38 -16.78 3.64 26.85
CA ASP A 38 -17.64 2.52 26.51
C ASP A 38 -16.64 1.40 26.23
N GLU A 39 -16.63 0.39 27.09
CA GLU A 39 -15.90 -0.84 26.88
C GLU A 39 -16.45 -1.41 25.58
N VAL A 40 -15.85 -0.98 24.47
CA VAL A 40 -16.01 -1.64 23.18
C VAL A 40 -15.60 -3.06 23.51
N GLN A 41 -16.60 -3.93 23.59
CA GLN A 41 -16.39 -5.36 23.61
C GLN A 41 -15.55 -5.65 22.37
N VAL A 42 -14.25 -5.71 22.55
CA VAL A 42 -13.32 -6.23 21.56
C VAL A 42 -13.78 -7.67 21.43
N PRO A 43 -14.34 -8.07 20.27
CA PRO A 43 -14.73 -9.45 20.08
C PRO A 43 -13.50 -10.29 20.38
N ASP A 44 -13.64 -11.29 21.24
CA ASP A 44 -12.59 -12.27 21.46
C ASP A 44 -12.13 -12.77 20.08
N PRO A 45 -10.84 -12.61 19.70
CA PRO A 45 -10.36 -13.06 18.40
C PRO A 45 -10.46 -14.58 18.23
N ALA A 46 -10.75 -15.33 19.30
CA ALA A 46 -11.06 -16.75 19.25
C ALA A 46 -12.57 -17.07 19.05
N ALA A 47 -13.46 -16.07 19.07
CA ALA A 47 -14.91 -16.26 19.06
C ALA A 47 -15.62 -15.85 17.74
N GLU A 48 -14.92 -15.26 16.76
CA GLU A 48 -15.40 -15.37 15.37
C GLU A 48 -15.07 -16.77 14.89
N GLU A 49 -16.00 -17.70 15.12
CA GLU A 49 -16.09 -18.91 14.30
C GLU A 49 -15.97 -18.45 12.84
N LEU A 50 -14.87 -18.85 12.19
CA LEU A 50 -14.76 -18.85 10.74
C LEU A 50 -16.09 -19.36 10.21
N ARG A 51 -16.94 -18.46 9.71
CA ARG A 51 -18.12 -18.87 8.97
C ARG A 51 -17.57 -19.55 7.73
N VAL A 52 -17.43 -20.86 7.83
CA VAL A 52 -17.20 -21.73 6.70
C VAL A 52 -18.46 -21.55 5.85
N TRP A 53 -18.34 -20.73 4.82
CA TRP A 53 -19.32 -20.75 3.75
C TRP A 53 -19.18 -22.13 3.11
N ASP A 54 -20.27 -22.91 3.09
CA ASP A 54 -20.33 -24.29 2.62
C ASP A 54 -20.10 -24.44 1.09
N GLY A 55 -19.32 -23.56 0.48
CA GLY A 55 -18.85 -23.67 -0.90
C GLY A 55 -17.40 -23.25 -1.00
N LEU A 56 -16.56 -24.09 -1.62
CA LEU A 56 -15.17 -23.85 -2.03
C LEU A 56 -14.82 -22.35 -2.06
N GLY A 57 -14.20 -21.87 -0.98
CA GLY A 57 -13.85 -20.45 -0.83
C GLY A 57 -12.73 -20.06 -1.78
N VAL A 58 -12.78 -18.82 -2.29
CA VAL A 58 -11.66 -18.22 -3.02
C VAL A 58 -10.73 -17.54 -2.03
N THR A 59 -9.52 -18.07 -1.89
CA THR A 59 -8.42 -17.38 -1.19
C THR A 59 -7.63 -16.56 -2.19
N VAL A 60 -7.39 -15.28 -1.90
CA VAL A 60 -6.48 -14.40 -2.65
C VAL A 60 -5.49 -13.77 -1.68
N MET A 61 -4.36 -13.30 -2.20
CA MET A 61 -3.35 -12.55 -1.45
C MET A 61 -3.00 -11.27 -2.19
N THR A 62 -2.68 -10.22 -1.44
CA THR A 62 -2.05 -9.03 -1.97
C THR A 62 -0.79 -8.73 -1.20
N TRP A 63 0.25 -8.26 -1.88
CA TRP A 63 1.51 -7.95 -1.24
C TRP A 63 2.23 -6.82 -1.97
N ASN A 64 2.48 -5.72 -1.26
CA ASN A 64 3.46 -4.75 -1.71
C ASN A 64 4.85 -5.29 -1.36
N VAL A 65 5.60 -5.66 -2.40
CA VAL A 65 6.89 -6.32 -2.29
C VAL A 65 7.96 -5.36 -1.78
N TYR A 66 7.75 -4.06 -1.96
CA TYR A 66 8.59 -2.96 -1.49
C TYR A 66 10.05 -3.07 -1.95
N VAL A 67 10.47 -2.08 -2.76
CA VAL A 67 11.83 -2.00 -3.31
C VAL A 67 12.92 -2.11 -2.23
N GLY A 68 12.63 -1.72 -0.98
CA GLY A 68 13.62 -1.81 0.10
C GLY A 68 14.46 -0.55 0.24
N ALA A 69 13.96 0.59 -0.23
CA ALA A 69 14.55 1.90 -0.06
C ALA A 69 13.47 3.00 -0.10
N ASP A 70 13.83 4.19 0.35
CA ASP A 70 13.01 5.38 0.20
C ASP A 70 13.31 6.05 -1.15
N LEU A 71 12.43 5.84 -2.13
CA LEU A 71 12.55 6.48 -3.45
C LEU A 71 12.17 7.97 -3.40
N GLU A 72 11.40 8.40 -2.41
CA GLU A 72 10.96 9.81 -2.30
C GLU A 72 12.15 10.72 -2.03
N SER A 73 13.08 10.28 -1.18
CA SER A 73 14.34 10.98 -0.93
C SER A 73 15.19 11.15 -2.20
N VAL A 74 15.13 10.19 -3.14
CA VAL A 74 15.84 10.29 -4.42
C VAL A 74 15.14 11.26 -5.36
N LEU A 75 13.81 11.14 -5.51
CA LEU A 75 13.02 11.98 -6.41
C LEU A 75 12.92 13.44 -5.93
N GLY A 76 13.02 13.68 -4.61
CA GLY A 76 13.04 15.01 -4.01
C GLY A 76 14.44 15.66 -3.95
N ALA A 77 15.49 14.95 -4.34
CA ALA A 77 16.85 15.47 -4.27
C ALA A 77 17.09 16.55 -5.34
N ALA A 78 17.91 17.56 -5.01
CA ALA A 78 18.39 18.49 -6.02
C ALA A 78 19.26 17.74 -7.05
N PRO A 79 19.30 18.14 -8.33
CA PRO A 79 20.00 17.41 -9.38
C PRO A 79 21.46 17.04 -9.06
N LYS A 80 22.19 17.93 -8.38
CA LYS A 80 23.58 17.73 -7.94
C LYS A 80 23.74 16.68 -6.83
N ASP A 81 22.68 16.42 -6.07
CA ASP A 81 22.68 15.54 -4.90
C ASP A 81 22.11 14.14 -5.25
N ILE A 82 21.50 13.98 -6.44
CA ILE A 82 20.95 12.71 -6.94
C ILE A 82 21.96 11.56 -6.81
N PRO A 83 23.23 11.66 -7.26
CA PRO A 83 24.15 10.53 -7.17
C PRO A 83 24.39 10.02 -5.76
N LEU A 84 24.39 10.93 -4.77
CA LEU A 84 24.55 10.56 -3.37
C LEU A 84 23.27 9.95 -2.80
N ALA A 85 22.10 10.50 -3.16
CA ALA A 85 20.81 9.95 -2.75
C ALA A 85 20.59 8.53 -3.31
N VAL A 86 20.94 8.30 -4.58
CA VAL A 86 20.91 6.97 -5.21
C VAL A 86 21.85 6.01 -4.48
N ALA A 87 23.06 6.44 -4.13
CA ALA A 87 23.99 5.60 -3.36
C ALA A 87 23.41 5.19 -2.00
N GLN A 88 22.75 6.10 -1.28
CA GLN A 88 22.10 5.81 -0.01
C GLN A 88 20.91 4.85 -0.16
N ALA A 89 20.06 5.09 -1.17
CA ALA A 89 18.93 4.20 -1.49
C ALA A 89 19.43 2.80 -1.85
N PHE A 90 20.46 2.69 -2.69
CA PHE A 90 21.05 1.43 -3.10
C PHE A 90 21.64 0.66 -1.90
N GLN A 91 22.36 1.32 -0.99
CA GLN A 91 22.83 0.68 0.25
C GLN A 91 21.67 0.17 1.12
N THR A 92 20.54 0.87 1.13
CA THR A 92 19.34 0.45 1.84
C THR A 92 18.70 -0.79 1.19
N VAL A 93 18.69 -0.88 -0.15
CA VAL A 93 18.27 -2.09 -0.88
C VAL A 93 19.13 -3.28 -0.50
N VAL A 94 20.47 -3.11 -0.51
CA VAL A 94 21.42 -4.16 -0.11
C VAL A 94 21.15 -4.62 1.32
N ALA A 95 20.99 -3.67 2.25
CA ALA A 95 20.76 -3.96 3.66
C ALA A 95 19.41 -4.66 3.94
N ASN A 96 18.38 -4.39 3.14
CA ASN A 96 17.07 -5.02 3.27
C ASN A 96 17.03 -6.49 2.84
N ASN A 97 18.07 -6.99 2.16
CA ASN A 97 18.25 -8.40 1.82
C ASN A 97 16.96 -9.07 1.28
N PHE A 98 16.52 -8.66 0.09
CA PHE A 98 15.27 -9.16 -0.49
C PHE A 98 15.16 -10.70 -0.52
N PRO A 99 16.21 -11.50 -0.80
CA PRO A 99 16.12 -12.96 -0.73
C PRO A 99 15.57 -13.52 0.60
N GLU A 100 15.89 -12.89 1.73
CA GLU A 100 15.37 -13.28 3.05
C GLU A 100 13.89 -12.89 3.20
N ARG A 101 13.51 -11.71 2.71
CA ARG A 101 12.12 -11.24 2.68
C ARG A 101 11.27 -12.11 1.75
N ALA A 102 11.77 -12.49 0.59
CA ALA A 102 11.13 -13.40 -0.36
C ALA A 102 10.86 -14.78 0.27
N GLU A 103 11.80 -15.28 1.10
CA GLU A 103 11.59 -16.50 1.87
C GLU A 103 10.42 -16.36 2.86
N ALA A 104 10.29 -15.20 3.52
CA ALA A 104 9.18 -14.90 4.42
C ALA A 104 7.83 -14.81 3.68
N ILE A 105 7.80 -14.15 2.52
CA ILE A 105 6.62 -14.10 1.64
C ILE A 105 6.22 -15.52 1.22
N ALA A 106 7.17 -16.33 0.74
CA ALA A 106 6.93 -17.69 0.31
C ALA A 106 6.39 -18.59 1.44
N ARG A 107 6.79 -18.37 2.70
CA ARG A 107 6.17 -19.04 3.86
C ARG A 107 4.70 -18.68 4.04
N GLN A 108 4.32 -17.41 3.84
CA GLN A 108 2.91 -17.01 3.89
C GLN A 108 2.12 -17.62 2.73
N VAL A 109 2.68 -17.61 1.52
CA VAL A 109 2.03 -18.27 0.36
C VAL A 109 1.85 -19.77 0.61
N ALA A 110 2.86 -20.45 1.18
CA ALA A 110 2.75 -21.87 1.53
C ALA A 110 1.64 -22.13 2.56
N ARG A 111 1.51 -21.26 3.55
CA ARG A 111 0.52 -21.38 4.63
C ARG A 111 -0.91 -21.22 4.14
N PHE A 112 -1.17 -20.20 3.32
CA PHE A 112 -2.53 -19.83 2.92
C PHE A 112 -2.94 -20.38 1.55
N ARG A 113 -1.96 -20.79 0.74
CA ARG A 113 -2.12 -21.30 -0.63
C ARG A 113 -3.16 -20.50 -1.45
N PRO A 114 -3.01 -19.18 -1.58
CA PRO A 114 -3.95 -18.35 -2.33
C PRO A 114 -4.08 -18.83 -3.79
N HIS A 115 -5.25 -18.71 -4.39
CA HIS A 115 -5.47 -19.00 -5.81
C HIS A 115 -4.79 -17.95 -6.70
N LEU A 116 -4.84 -16.69 -6.26
CA LEU A 116 -4.28 -15.54 -6.96
C LEU A 116 -3.52 -14.66 -5.97
N ILE A 117 -2.41 -14.08 -6.42
CA ILE A 117 -1.58 -13.16 -5.67
C ILE A 117 -1.38 -11.90 -6.50
N GLY A 118 -1.81 -10.76 -5.99
CA GLY A 118 -1.45 -9.44 -6.54
C GLY A 118 -0.18 -8.92 -5.88
N LEU A 119 0.86 -8.64 -6.66
CA LEU A 119 2.15 -8.15 -6.21
C LEU A 119 2.40 -6.73 -6.74
N GLN A 120 2.59 -5.79 -5.81
CA GLN A 120 2.92 -4.40 -6.10
C GLN A 120 4.40 -4.14 -5.84
N GLU A 121 4.98 -3.11 -6.47
CA GLU A 121 6.40 -2.75 -6.31
C GLU A 121 7.38 -3.89 -6.60
N VAL A 122 7.10 -4.70 -7.63
CA VAL A 122 7.99 -5.80 -8.02
C VAL A 122 9.17 -5.24 -8.79
N SER A 123 10.29 -5.08 -8.10
CA SER A 123 11.47 -4.38 -8.62
C SER A 123 12.40 -5.29 -9.42
N LYS A 124 13.01 -4.74 -10.47
CA LYS A 124 14.18 -5.31 -11.15
C LYS A 124 15.27 -4.26 -11.26
N ILE A 125 16.42 -4.55 -10.66
CA ILE A 125 17.52 -3.60 -10.49
C ILE A 125 18.71 -4.06 -11.33
N TYR A 126 19.28 -3.13 -12.09
CA TYR A 126 20.47 -3.32 -12.91
C TYR A 126 21.55 -2.33 -12.52
N ILE A 127 22.81 -2.70 -12.74
CA ILE A 127 23.98 -1.86 -12.48
C ILE A 127 24.85 -1.77 -13.72
N GLN A 128 25.47 -0.62 -13.91
CA GLN A 128 26.56 -0.41 -14.86
C GLN A 128 27.76 0.20 -14.14
N SER A 129 28.93 -0.40 -14.35
CA SER A 129 30.20 0.06 -13.77
C SER A 129 31.32 -0.02 -14.81
N PRO A 130 32.01 1.09 -15.13
CA PRO A 130 31.68 2.45 -14.71
C PRO A 130 30.38 2.96 -15.36
N GLY A 131 29.67 3.83 -14.66
CA GLY A 131 28.49 4.52 -15.19
C GLY A 131 28.85 5.60 -16.20
N ASP A 132 27.94 5.87 -17.13
CA ASP A 132 28.03 6.94 -18.12
C ASP A 132 26.91 8.00 -17.99
N ALA A 133 25.82 7.73 -17.24
CA ALA A 133 24.69 8.65 -17.13
C ALA A 133 25.07 10.02 -16.56
N ILE A 134 26.00 10.07 -15.60
CA ILE A 134 26.50 11.34 -15.03
C ILE A 134 27.17 12.25 -16.10
N GLY A 135 27.72 11.65 -17.15
CA GLY A 135 28.34 12.34 -18.28
C GLY A 135 27.39 12.59 -19.46
N GLY A 136 26.10 12.25 -19.33
CA GLY A 136 25.12 12.31 -20.41
C GLY A 136 25.17 11.11 -21.35
N GLY A 137 25.76 10.00 -20.91
CA GLY A 137 25.68 8.71 -21.57
C GLY A 137 24.24 8.20 -21.66
N THR A 138 24.01 7.32 -22.61
CA THR A 138 22.67 6.78 -22.92
C THR A 138 22.66 5.27 -23.09
N ILE A 139 23.78 4.63 -22.76
CA ILE A 139 23.88 3.18 -22.75
C ILE A 139 23.17 2.70 -21.49
N PRO A 140 22.07 1.93 -21.58
CA PRO A 140 21.35 1.52 -20.39
C PRO A 140 22.11 0.43 -19.62
N ALA A 141 21.98 0.44 -18.30
CA ALA A 141 22.51 -0.63 -17.46
C ALA A 141 21.80 -1.98 -17.75
N GLU A 142 22.56 -3.01 -18.12
CA GLU A 142 22.01 -4.34 -18.47
C GLU A 142 22.36 -5.45 -17.46
N ALA A 143 23.36 -5.25 -16.60
CA ALA A 143 23.74 -6.29 -15.64
C ALA A 143 22.74 -6.36 -14.48
N ILE A 144 21.99 -7.45 -14.40
CA ILE A 144 21.00 -7.68 -13.34
C ILE A 144 21.73 -7.78 -11.99
N PHE A 145 21.39 -6.88 -11.09
CA PHE A 145 21.81 -6.94 -9.69
C PHE A 145 20.83 -7.76 -8.86
N LEU A 146 19.53 -7.49 -9.01
CA LEU A 146 18.48 -8.16 -8.25
C LEU A 146 17.16 -8.16 -9.02
N ASP A 147 16.57 -9.34 -9.20
CA ASP A 147 15.25 -9.53 -9.80
C ASP A 147 14.29 -10.08 -8.74
N TYR A 148 13.31 -9.27 -8.34
CA TYR A 148 12.44 -9.60 -7.20
C TYR A 148 11.44 -10.70 -7.58
N LEU A 149 10.98 -10.70 -8.83
CA LEU A 149 10.02 -11.70 -9.30
C LEU A 149 10.68 -13.07 -9.38
N ASP A 150 11.85 -13.14 -10.04
CA ASP A 150 12.63 -14.37 -10.17
C ASP A 150 13.02 -14.92 -8.79
N THR A 151 13.54 -14.06 -7.92
CA THR A 151 13.91 -14.46 -6.56
C THR A 151 12.71 -15.04 -5.80
N LEU A 152 11.53 -14.40 -5.86
CA LEU A 152 10.33 -14.91 -5.20
C LEU A 152 9.86 -16.23 -5.82
N GLN A 153 9.84 -16.36 -7.14
CA GLN A 153 9.42 -17.58 -7.83
C GLN A 153 10.32 -18.77 -7.46
N VAL A 154 11.64 -18.58 -7.41
CA VAL A 154 12.59 -19.60 -6.92
C VAL A 154 12.24 -20.04 -5.49
N LYS A 155 11.84 -19.12 -4.61
CA LYS A 155 11.42 -19.47 -3.24
C LYS A 155 10.09 -20.22 -3.17
N LEU A 156 9.15 -19.91 -4.07
CA LEU A 156 7.89 -20.63 -4.20
C LEU A 156 8.13 -22.05 -4.72
N GLU A 157 8.91 -22.20 -5.79
CA GLU A 157 9.27 -23.48 -6.39
C GLU A 157 10.03 -24.39 -5.42
N ALA A 158 11.01 -23.84 -4.68
CA ALA A 158 11.75 -24.57 -3.65
C ALA A 158 10.85 -25.14 -2.53
N ARG A 159 9.63 -24.60 -2.39
CA ARG A 159 8.60 -25.07 -1.45
C ARG A 159 7.56 -25.98 -2.10
N GLY A 160 7.75 -26.35 -3.37
CA GLY A 160 6.81 -27.16 -4.13
C GLY A 160 5.49 -26.43 -4.45
N LEU A 161 5.51 -25.09 -4.45
CA LEU A 161 4.35 -24.29 -4.78
C LEU A 161 4.33 -23.99 -6.28
N ASP A 162 3.25 -24.36 -6.94
CA ASP A 162 3.03 -24.14 -8.37
C ASP A 162 2.31 -22.80 -8.58
N TYR A 163 3.09 -21.74 -8.80
CA TYR A 163 2.60 -20.41 -9.15
C TYR A 163 3.29 -19.90 -10.40
N ARG A 164 2.51 -19.33 -11.32
CA ARG A 164 2.98 -18.75 -12.58
C ARG A 164 2.52 -17.31 -12.73
N VAL A 165 3.24 -16.54 -13.53
CA VAL A 165 2.77 -15.21 -13.95
C VAL A 165 1.49 -15.36 -14.76
N ALA A 166 0.44 -14.66 -14.32
CA ALA A 166 -0.86 -14.61 -14.95
C ALA A 166 -1.08 -13.32 -15.74
N GLY A 167 -0.40 -12.24 -15.33
CA GLY A 167 -0.27 -10.99 -16.06
C GLY A 167 0.68 -10.05 -15.33
N GLN A 168 1.29 -9.12 -16.05
CA GLN A 168 2.18 -8.11 -15.47
C GLN A 168 2.22 -6.84 -16.32
N VAL A 169 2.39 -5.69 -15.68
CA VAL A 169 2.58 -4.41 -16.38
C VAL A 169 3.76 -3.66 -15.76
N ARG A 170 4.62 -3.11 -16.62
CA ARG A 170 5.70 -2.23 -16.15
C ARG A 170 5.10 -0.86 -15.82
N ASN A 171 5.39 -0.37 -14.63
CA ASN A 171 5.04 0.96 -14.20
C ASN A 171 6.06 1.93 -14.78
N PHE A 172 7.29 1.92 -14.26
CA PHE A 172 8.35 2.80 -14.77
C PHE A 172 9.66 2.06 -14.99
N ASN A 173 10.55 2.71 -15.72
CA ASN A 173 11.93 2.29 -15.97
C ASN A 173 12.78 3.54 -15.91
N VAL A 174 13.61 3.65 -14.87
CA VAL A 174 14.43 4.83 -14.61
C VAL A 174 15.86 4.42 -14.35
N GLU A 175 16.80 5.18 -14.89
CA GLU A 175 18.23 5.01 -14.65
C GLU A 175 18.80 6.30 -14.08
N MET A 176 19.61 6.18 -13.03
CA MET A 176 20.23 7.31 -12.38
C MET A 176 21.69 7.01 -12.02
N PRO A 177 22.57 8.03 -12.06
CA PRO A 177 23.93 7.89 -11.59
C PRO A 177 23.95 7.64 -10.08
N MET A 178 24.92 6.85 -9.63
CA MET A 178 25.18 6.46 -8.25
C MET A 178 26.63 6.80 -7.90
N TYR A 179 26.85 7.57 -6.83
CA TYR A 179 28.20 7.85 -6.35
C TYR A 179 28.82 6.61 -5.68
N THR A 180 30.02 6.20 -6.11
CA THR A 180 30.74 5.02 -5.57
C THR A 180 31.97 5.38 -4.74
N GLY A 181 32.52 6.59 -4.91
CA GLY A 181 33.60 7.16 -4.10
C GLY A 181 34.98 6.49 -4.18
N ASN A 182 35.13 5.35 -4.86
CA ASN A 182 36.34 4.52 -4.83
C ASN A 182 36.94 4.15 -6.21
N ASP A 183 36.53 4.79 -7.30
CA ASP A 183 36.98 4.48 -8.68
C ASP A 183 37.51 5.74 -9.40
N PRO A 184 38.37 5.66 -10.45
CA PRO A 184 38.82 6.81 -11.23
C PRO A 184 37.66 7.60 -11.84
N ILE A 185 36.54 6.92 -12.10
CA ILE A 185 35.23 7.51 -12.41
C ILE A 185 34.33 7.17 -11.22
N PRO A 186 34.07 8.09 -10.27
CA PRO A 186 33.46 7.75 -8.99
C PRO A 186 31.93 7.56 -9.09
N PHE A 187 31.45 7.06 -10.23
CA PHE A 187 30.04 6.88 -10.54
C PHE A 187 29.79 5.56 -11.26
N ASP A 188 28.81 4.82 -10.76
CA ASP A 188 28.11 3.73 -11.45
C ASP A 188 26.72 4.24 -11.85
N ASP A 189 25.98 3.49 -12.66
CA ASP A 189 24.55 3.75 -12.90
C ASP A 189 23.70 2.63 -12.30
N VAL A 190 22.56 3.01 -11.74
CA VAL A 190 21.53 2.09 -11.24
C VAL A 190 20.27 2.29 -12.04
N ARG A 191 19.79 1.22 -12.68
CA ARG A 191 18.50 1.20 -13.37
C ARG A 191 17.49 0.38 -12.59
N LEU A 192 16.30 0.93 -12.41
CA LEU A 192 15.17 0.32 -11.71
C LEU A 192 13.98 0.22 -12.67
N GLU A 193 13.48 -1.00 -12.83
CA GLU A 193 12.15 -1.26 -13.38
C GLU A 193 11.20 -1.63 -12.26
N ASP A 194 10.02 -1.01 -12.25
CA ASP A 194 8.93 -1.31 -11.33
C ASP A 194 7.78 -1.99 -12.05
N TRP A 195 7.19 -3.01 -11.43
CA TRP A 195 6.14 -3.83 -12.03
C TRP A 195 4.98 -4.09 -11.07
N GLU A 196 3.77 -4.13 -11.63
CA GLU A 196 2.60 -4.78 -11.03
C GLU A 196 2.50 -6.19 -11.63
N VAL A 197 2.40 -7.22 -10.78
CA VAL A 197 2.40 -8.62 -11.21
C VAL A 197 1.26 -9.39 -10.54
N VAL A 198 0.56 -10.22 -11.31
CA VAL A 198 -0.37 -11.21 -10.76
C VAL A 198 0.20 -12.60 -10.93
N LEU A 199 0.32 -13.33 -9.83
CA LEU A 199 0.62 -14.77 -9.84
C LEU A 199 -0.67 -15.57 -9.70
N ALA A 200 -0.81 -16.64 -10.47
CA ALA A 200 -1.88 -17.61 -10.35
C ALA A 200 -1.33 -18.97 -9.96
N ARG A 201 -2.02 -19.66 -9.05
CA ARG A 201 -1.74 -21.06 -8.71
C ARG A 201 -2.01 -21.94 -9.94
N GLY A 202 -1.27 -23.03 -10.09
CA GLY A 202 -1.32 -23.88 -11.30
C GLY A 202 -2.68 -24.46 -11.68
N ASP A 203 -3.61 -24.59 -10.73
CA ASP A 203 -4.98 -25.06 -10.96
C ASP A 203 -5.98 -23.95 -11.32
N VAL A 204 -5.52 -22.69 -11.44
CA VAL A 204 -6.33 -21.55 -11.84
C VAL A 204 -6.19 -21.31 -13.34
N GLU A 205 -7.32 -21.39 -14.03
CA GLU A 205 -7.39 -21.01 -15.43
C GLU A 205 -7.55 -19.49 -15.56
N VAL A 206 -6.70 -18.89 -16.39
CA VAL A 206 -6.61 -17.44 -16.58
C VAL A 206 -7.00 -17.09 -18.00
N SER A 207 -7.83 -16.06 -18.17
CA SER A 207 -8.24 -15.54 -19.46
C SER A 207 -8.47 -14.03 -19.39
N ARG A 208 -8.70 -13.38 -20.54
CA ARG A 208 -9.07 -11.95 -20.64
C ARG A 208 -8.14 -11.02 -19.81
N VAL A 209 -6.85 -11.29 -19.90
CA VAL A 209 -5.78 -10.52 -19.23
C VAL A 209 -5.68 -9.14 -19.86
N LEU A 210 -5.69 -8.11 -19.01
CA LEU A 210 -5.52 -6.71 -19.33
C LEU A 210 -4.38 -6.16 -18.47
N GLU A 211 -3.34 -5.67 -19.13
CA GLU A 211 -2.14 -5.10 -18.54
C GLU A 211 -2.04 -3.65 -18.99
N LYS A 212 -2.32 -2.71 -18.10
CA LYS A 212 -2.46 -1.29 -18.47
C LYS A 212 -1.92 -0.38 -17.38
N ASN A 213 -1.40 0.76 -17.81
CA ASN A 213 -1.19 1.91 -16.93
C ASN A 213 -2.41 2.82 -16.96
N PHE A 214 -2.67 3.50 -15.85
CA PHE A 214 -3.71 4.51 -15.78
C PHE A 214 -3.37 5.73 -16.66
N MET A 215 -4.42 6.39 -17.14
CA MET A 215 -4.30 7.66 -17.86
C MET A 215 -4.05 8.82 -16.90
N ALA A 216 -4.66 8.80 -15.72
CA ALA A 216 -4.37 9.73 -14.64
C ALA A 216 -2.96 9.46 -14.09
N GLN A 217 -2.06 10.39 -14.37
CA GLN A 217 -0.64 10.31 -14.02
C GLN A 217 -0.21 11.55 -13.24
N VAL A 218 0.81 11.37 -12.42
CA VAL A 218 1.51 12.49 -11.80
C VAL A 218 2.35 13.20 -12.86
N PRO A 219 2.57 14.52 -12.75
CA PRO A 219 3.62 15.17 -13.52
C PRO A 219 4.96 14.47 -13.28
N ASP A 220 5.77 14.33 -14.33
CA ASP A 220 7.08 13.69 -14.26
C ASP A 220 7.92 14.26 -13.09
N PRO A 221 8.18 13.47 -12.03
CA PRO A 221 9.01 13.90 -10.91
C PRO A 221 10.44 14.23 -11.33
N VAL A 222 10.91 13.56 -12.38
CA VAL A 222 12.19 13.81 -13.05
C VAL A 222 11.87 14.22 -14.48
N PRO A 223 12.31 15.39 -14.97
CA PRO A 223 11.91 15.91 -16.28
C PRO A 223 12.08 14.89 -17.41
N GLY A 224 10.98 14.53 -18.06
CA GLY A 224 10.96 13.61 -19.21
C GLY A 224 10.98 12.12 -18.85
N ILE A 225 10.90 11.77 -17.56
CA ILE A 225 10.82 10.39 -17.09
C ILE A 225 9.44 10.17 -16.46
N PRO A 226 8.55 9.40 -17.12
CA PRO A 226 7.22 9.13 -16.60
C PRO A 226 7.24 8.08 -15.48
N PHE A 227 6.39 8.27 -14.48
CA PHE A 227 6.18 7.34 -13.36
C PHE A 227 4.71 6.92 -13.27
N PRO A 228 4.19 6.15 -14.24
CA PRO A 228 2.79 5.77 -14.24
C PRO A 228 2.53 4.63 -13.25
N CYS A 229 1.30 4.57 -12.73
CA CYS A 229 0.81 3.41 -11.98
C CYS A 229 0.04 2.46 -12.89
N GLY A 230 0.16 1.17 -12.64
CA GLY A 230 -0.44 0.10 -13.43
C GLY A 230 -1.52 -0.68 -12.70
N TYR A 231 -2.28 -1.44 -13.49
CA TYR A 231 -3.16 -2.49 -13.02
C TYR A 231 -3.07 -3.71 -13.94
N VAL A 232 -3.31 -4.88 -13.34
CA VAL A 232 -3.53 -6.12 -14.06
C VAL A 232 -4.93 -6.61 -13.73
N ALA A 233 -5.78 -6.74 -14.75
CA ALA A 233 -7.12 -7.30 -14.62
C ALA A 233 -7.23 -8.59 -15.44
N LEU A 234 -7.76 -9.66 -14.87
CA LEU A 234 -7.92 -10.94 -15.56
C LEU A 234 -9.17 -11.68 -15.08
N ASP A 235 -9.64 -12.62 -15.89
CA ASP A 235 -10.69 -13.53 -15.52
C ASP A 235 -10.05 -14.82 -15.02
N ALA A 236 -10.36 -15.21 -13.79
CA ALA A 236 -9.82 -16.40 -13.14
C ALA A 236 -10.93 -17.41 -12.88
N ARG A 237 -10.79 -18.62 -13.44
CA ARG A 237 -11.68 -19.74 -13.16
C ARG A 237 -11.06 -20.66 -12.11
N ILE A 238 -11.75 -20.77 -10.98
CA ILE A 238 -11.35 -21.55 -9.81
C ILE A 238 -12.43 -22.61 -9.58
N GLY A 239 -12.11 -23.86 -9.92
CA GLY A 239 -13.12 -24.91 -10.04
C GLY A 239 -14.16 -24.54 -11.10
N TRP A 240 -15.41 -24.43 -10.70
CA TRP A 240 -16.54 -24.10 -11.58
C TRP A 240 -16.96 -22.62 -11.55
N LYS A 241 -16.33 -21.80 -10.69
CA LYS A 241 -16.64 -20.37 -10.55
C LYS A 241 -15.59 -19.53 -11.27
N SER A 242 -16.03 -18.47 -11.93
CA SER A 242 -15.16 -17.46 -12.55
C SER A 242 -15.27 -16.14 -11.81
N TYR A 243 -14.15 -15.43 -11.71
CA TYR A 243 -14.01 -14.16 -11.03
C TYR A 243 -13.29 -13.17 -11.93
N ARG A 244 -13.66 -11.89 -11.87
CA ARG A 244 -12.82 -10.81 -12.39
C ARG A 244 -11.87 -10.39 -11.28
N PHE A 245 -10.59 -10.70 -11.43
CA PHE A 245 -9.55 -10.32 -10.49
C PHE A 245 -8.80 -9.09 -10.99
N VAL A 246 -8.58 -8.11 -10.13
CA VAL A 246 -7.78 -6.91 -10.42
C VAL A 246 -6.76 -6.71 -9.33
N SER A 247 -5.51 -6.50 -9.71
CA SER A 247 -4.44 -6.05 -8.82
C SER A 247 -3.95 -4.67 -9.26
N THR A 248 -3.80 -3.75 -8.31
CA THR A 248 -3.24 -2.42 -8.59
C THR A 248 -2.66 -1.76 -7.34
N HIS A 249 -1.68 -0.89 -7.55
CA HIS A 249 -1.18 0.06 -6.57
C HIS A 249 -1.51 1.47 -7.05
N LEU A 250 -2.59 2.06 -6.52
CA LEU A 250 -2.91 3.45 -6.85
C LEU A 250 -1.82 4.38 -6.34
N GLN A 251 -1.62 5.50 -7.04
CA GLN A 251 -0.64 6.52 -6.74
C GLN A 251 -0.62 6.82 -5.23
N ALA A 252 0.52 6.60 -4.56
CA ALA A 252 0.60 6.95 -3.15
C ALA A 252 0.82 8.46 -2.98
N LEU A 253 0.28 8.97 -1.88
CA LEU A 253 0.22 10.39 -1.55
C LEU A 253 1.57 10.85 -0.98
N TRP A 254 2.63 10.83 -1.79
CA TRP A 254 3.97 11.28 -1.37
C TRP A 254 4.31 12.70 -1.86
N VAL A 255 3.55 13.24 -2.81
CA VAL A 255 3.59 14.66 -3.16
C VAL A 255 2.31 15.31 -2.64
N PRO A 256 2.40 16.43 -1.88
CA PRO A 256 1.23 17.23 -1.54
C PRO A 256 0.43 17.55 -2.83
N ASP A 257 -0.90 17.42 -2.77
CA ASP A 257 -1.86 17.71 -3.85
C ASP A 257 -2.13 16.63 -4.93
N LEU A 258 -1.62 15.39 -4.79
CA LEU A 258 -1.89 14.30 -5.77
C LEU A 258 -3.19 13.50 -5.55
N VAL A 259 -4.06 13.93 -4.64
CA VAL A 259 -5.37 13.27 -4.39
C VAL A 259 -6.20 13.20 -5.67
N LEU A 260 -6.11 14.20 -6.55
CA LEU A 260 -6.84 14.22 -7.82
C LEU A 260 -6.36 13.12 -8.79
N VAL A 261 -5.07 12.81 -8.81
CA VAL A 261 -4.52 11.73 -9.64
C VAL A 261 -5.03 10.40 -9.12
N GLN A 262 -4.90 10.15 -7.82
CA GLN A 262 -5.40 8.93 -7.19
C GLN A 262 -6.91 8.74 -7.40
N LEU A 263 -7.70 9.81 -7.30
CA LEU A 263 -9.14 9.80 -7.59
C LEU A 263 -9.43 9.49 -9.06
N GLY A 264 -8.67 10.09 -9.99
CA GLY A 264 -8.78 9.81 -11.42
C GLY A 264 -8.51 8.34 -11.73
N GLN A 265 -7.47 7.76 -11.15
CA GLN A 265 -7.15 6.34 -11.29
C GLN A 265 -8.27 5.44 -10.73
N ALA A 266 -8.82 5.79 -9.56
CA ALA A 266 -9.96 5.07 -8.98
C ALA A 266 -11.23 5.16 -9.85
N GLN A 267 -11.48 6.31 -10.49
CA GLN A 267 -12.58 6.49 -11.43
C GLN A 267 -12.39 5.67 -12.70
N GLU A 268 -11.18 5.63 -13.27
CA GLU A 268 -10.85 4.77 -14.40
C GLU A 268 -11.09 3.30 -14.08
N LEU A 269 -10.67 2.84 -12.89
CA LEU A 269 -10.90 1.47 -12.47
C LEU A 269 -12.39 1.17 -12.26
N THR A 270 -13.15 2.12 -11.71
CA THR A 270 -14.60 1.98 -11.54
C THR A 270 -15.30 1.87 -12.89
N ALA A 271 -14.93 2.71 -13.86
CA ALA A 271 -15.48 2.66 -15.22
C ALA A 271 -15.12 1.36 -15.96
N LEU A 272 -13.90 0.85 -15.77
CA LEU A 272 -13.48 -0.45 -16.32
C LEU A 272 -14.37 -1.61 -15.84
N LEU A 273 -14.86 -1.52 -14.60
CA LEU A 273 -15.58 -2.59 -13.92
C LEU A 273 -17.11 -2.41 -13.93
N GLU A 274 -17.62 -1.27 -14.41
CA GLU A 274 -19.04 -0.91 -14.33
C GLU A 274 -19.95 -1.96 -15.01
N ASP A 275 -19.53 -2.46 -16.16
CA ASP A 275 -20.29 -3.45 -16.94
C ASP A 275 -19.95 -4.91 -16.61
N GLU A 276 -19.03 -5.16 -15.67
CA GLU A 276 -18.58 -6.51 -15.34
C GLU A 276 -19.72 -7.36 -14.77
N LYS A 277 -19.82 -8.61 -15.24
CA LYS A 277 -20.88 -9.55 -14.83
C LYS A 277 -20.34 -10.66 -13.92
N LEU A 278 -19.02 -10.88 -13.93
CA LEU A 278 -18.37 -11.79 -12.98
C LEU A 278 -18.29 -11.14 -11.58
N PRO A 279 -18.29 -11.94 -10.50
CA PRO A 279 -17.89 -11.44 -9.19
C PRO A 279 -16.48 -10.83 -9.25
N VAL A 280 -16.36 -9.58 -8.82
CA VAL A 280 -15.10 -8.82 -8.89
C VAL A 280 -14.33 -8.94 -7.57
N ILE A 281 -13.03 -9.19 -7.68
CA ILE A 281 -12.06 -9.15 -6.57
C ILE A 281 -11.01 -8.11 -6.94
N VAL A 282 -10.95 -7.00 -6.21
CA VAL A 282 -9.90 -5.99 -6.37
C VAL A 282 -8.95 -6.09 -5.17
N VAL A 283 -7.66 -6.15 -5.45
CA VAL A 283 -6.60 -6.21 -4.43
C VAL A 283 -5.52 -5.18 -4.70
N GLY A 284 -4.70 -4.93 -3.67
CA GLY A 284 -3.60 -3.96 -3.70
C GLY A 284 -3.87 -2.75 -2.82
N ARG A 285 -3.09 -1.68 -3.02
CA ARG A 285 -3.18 -0.46 -2.20
C ARG A 285 -4.09 0.56 -2.89
N VAL A 286 -5.31 0.72 -2.38
CA VAL A 286 -6.43 1.44 -3.03
C VAL A 286 -7.03 2.61 -2.22
N ARG A 287 -6.24 3.38 -1.46
CA ARG A 287 -6.77 4.49 -0.62
C ARG A 287 -7.31 5.65 -1.50
N ALA A 288 -8.41 6.35 -1.14
CA ALA A 288 -8.36 7.59 -0.33
C ALA A 288 -9.45 7.73 0.78
N SER A 289 -10.67 7.20 0.63
CA SER A 289 -11.70 7.01 1.69
C SER A 289 -12.88 6.18 1.15
N ASP A 290 -12.51 5.19 0.34
CA ASP A 290 -13.31 4.10 -0.24
C ASP A 290 -14.50 4.50 -1.14
N VAL A 291 -14.37 4.13 -2.42
CA VAL A 291 -15.36 3.97 -3.52
C VAL A 291 -16.86 4.07 -3.07
N PRO A 292 -17.76 4.74 -3.84
CA PRO A 292 -19.08 5.20 -3.39
C PRO A 292 -19.88 4.24 -2.50
N VAL A 293 -20.64 4.81 -1.54
CA VAL A 293 -21.44 4.14 -0.48
C VAL A 293 -22.27 2.93 -0.95
N HIS A 294 -22.62 2.85 -2.23
CA HIS A 294 -23.30 1.68 -2.82
C HIS A 294 -22.48 0.38 -2.83
N ALA A 295 -21.16 0.44 -2.62
CA ALA A 295 -20.27 -0.73 -2.53
C ALA A 295 -20.07 -1.28 -1.09
N ARG A 296 -20.65 -0.65 -0.04
CA ARG A 296 -20.40 -1.01 1.37
C ARG A 296 -20.97 -2.36 1.85
N ARG A 297 -21.55 -3.17 0.95
CA ARG A 297 -21.94 -4.55 1.26
C ARG A 297 -20.86 -5.59 0.94
N TRP A 298 -19.75 -5.20 0.31
CA TRP A 298 -18.90 -6.14 -0.44
C TRP A 298 -17.46 -6.39 0.06
N LEU A 299 -16.96 -5.68 1.07
CA LEU A 299 -15.57 -5.85 1.53
C LEU A 299 -15.47 -5.83 3.06
N ARG A 300 -15.60 -6.99 3.69
CA ARG A 300 -15.04 -7.22 5.04
C ARG A 300 -14.04 -8.38 4.94
N GLY A 301 -12.77 -8.02 4.82
CA GLY A 301 -11.65 -8.93 4.69
C GLY A 301 -10.34 -8.20 5.00
N HIS A 302 -10.06 -8.09 6.31
CA HIS A 302 -8.77 -7.84 6.96
C HIS A 302 -7.92 -6.66 6.44
N LEU A 303 -8.02 -5.54 7.15
CA LEU A 303 -7.10 -4.40 7.12
C LEU A 303 -5.86 -4.67 8.00
N ASP A 304 -4.73 -4.18 7.50
CA ASP A 304 -3.49 -3.75 8.19
C ASP A 304 -2.80 -4.66 9.22
N THR A 305 -1.57 -5.07 8.88
CA THR A 305 -0.46 -5.09 9.84
C THR A 305 0.80 -4.52 9.18
N GLU A 306 0.97 -3.19 9.21
CA GLU A 306 2.30 -2.59 9.07
C GLU A 306 3.11 -2.90 10.34
N HIS A 307 4.24 -3.60 10.19
CA HIS A 307 5.26 -3.71 11.24
C HIS A 307 6.05 -2.40 11.29
N GLN A 308 5.67 -1.51 12.21
CA GLN A 308 6.60 -0.50 12.75
C GLN A 308 7.63 -1.21 13.64
N PRO A 309 8.94 -0.88 13.56
CA PRO A 309 9.92 -1.42 14.49
C PRO A 309 9.62 -0.89 15.90
N LEU A 310 9.32 -1.79 16.82
CA LEU A 310 9.11 -1.47 18.23
C LEU A 310 10.38 -0.84 18.82
N ARG A 311 10.33 0.47 19.05
CA ARG A 311 11.29 1.20 19.88
C ARG A 311 11.06 0.80 21.35
N GLY A 312 12.07 0.21 21.96
CA GLY A 312 12.26 0.21 23.41
C GLY A 312 11.72 -1.01 24.18
N GLN A 313 12.48 -2.10 24.18
CA GLN A 313 12.49 -3.05 25.31
C GLN A 313 13.93 -3.40 25.68
N ARG A 314 14.20 -3.48 26.99
CA ARG A 314 15.54 -3.53 27.60
C ARG A 314 16.14 -4.96 27.58
N PRO A 315 17.47 -5.06 27.39
CA PRO A 315 18.40 -6.17 27.57
C PRO A 315 18.20 -7.40 28.44
N ASP A 316 17.24 -7.50 29.36
CA ASP A 316 17.51 -8.27 30.57
C ASP A 316 16.41 -9.30 30.83
N GLU A 317 16.52 -10.47 30.18
CA GLU A 317 16.13 -11.78 30.74
C GLU A 317 16.42 -12.91 29.72
N ARG A 318 17.72 -13.24 29.58
CA ARG A 318 18.12 -14.62 29.28
C ARG A 318 18.07 -15.40 30.59
N ARG A 319 17.28 -16.49 30.64
CA ARG A 319 17.67 -17.75 31.31
C ARG A 319 16.61 -18.85 31.10
N GLU A 320 17.16 -20.01 30.74
CA GLU A 320 16.68 -21.37 31.05
C GLU A 320 15.38 -21.80 30.31
N LEU A 321 15.42 -22.75 29.37
CA LEU A 321 15.82 -24.14 29.53
C LEU A 321 16.18 -24.78 28.16
N LEU A 322 17.34 -25.45 28.13
CA LEU A 322 17.84 -26.50 27.22
C LEU A 322 17.55 -26.41 25.71
#